data_AF-A0AAX6F6K5-F1
#
_entry.id   AF-A0AAX6F6K5-F1
#
_cell.length_a   1.000
_cell.length_b   1.000
_cell.length_c   1.000
_cell.angle_alpha   90.00
_cell.angle_beta   90.00
_cell.angle_gamma   90.00
#
_symmetry.space_group_name_H-M   'P 1'
#
loop_
_entity.id
_entity.type
_entity.pdbx_description
1 polymer ?
#
loop_
_entity_poly.entity_id
_entity_poly.type
_entity_poly.pdbx_seq_one_letter_code
_entity_poly.pdbx_strand_id
1 'polypeptide(L)'
;MFGISISSSSLLQPLSLSSSSSFSSTRRRIVATSAAGTRTLISSSAGSMAVKPPSHPTYDLKAVIALALSEDAGDRGDVTCLATVPVDMEAEAYFIAKEDGILAGIALAEMIFSEVDSSLKVEWTEKDGNYIRKGMQFGKVYGCAHNIVVAERVVLNFMQRMCGIATLTKAMADAAHPACILETRKTAPGLRLVDKWAVLIGGGKNHRMGLFDMVMIKDNHISVAGGIINAIKSVDQFLEQKGLQMAVEVETRTLEEVKEVLHFTDQNKTSLTRIMLDNMVVPLPNGDVDVSMLKEAVDLINGRFETEASGNVTLETVKKIGATGVTYISSGALTHSVKALDISLKIDTELALRVGRRTKRA
;
A
#
# COMPACT_ATOMS: atom_id res chain seq x y z
N MET A 1 44.81 -15.84 -6.52
CA MET A 1 45.62 -15.06 -5.56
C MET A 1 44.63 -14.26 -4.72
N PHE A 2 44.38 -14.73 -3.48
CA PHE A 2 44.71 -14.01 -2.23
C PHE A 2 44.13 -12.59 -2.23
N GLY A 3 43.11 -12.24 -1.47
CA GLY A 3 42.69 -12.69 -0.15
C GLY A 3 42.80 -11.50 0.79
N ILE A 4 41.67 -11.07 1.38
CA ILE A 4 41.70 -10.26 2.61
C ILE A 4 40.66 -10.87 3.56
N SER A 5 41.18 -11.47 4.63
CA SER A 5 40.48 -11.94 5.82
C SER A 5 41.02 -11.16 7.03
N ILE A 6 40.28 -11.28 8.16
CA ILE A 6 40.64 -11.01 9.57
C ILE A 6 40.08 -9.67 10.07
N SER A 7 39.38 -9.51 11.21
CA SER A 7 38.97 -10.35 12.38
C SER A 7 37.79 -9.63 13.08
N SER A 8 36.70 -10.27 13.53
CA SER A 8 36.46 -10.90 14.85
C SER A 8 36.92 -10.16 16.13
N SER A 9 35.93 -9.74 16.94
CA SER A 9 35.85 -9.59 18.41
C SER A 9 34.77 -8.51 18.69
N SER A 10 33.85 -8.56 19.66
CA SER A 10 33.70 -9.25 20.93
C SER A 10 32.20 -9.11 21.31
N LEU A 11 31.47 -10.19 21.59
CA LEU A 11 31.09 -10.61 22.95
C LEU A 11 30.88 -9.45 23.94
N LEU A 12 29.64 -9.25 24.38
CA LEU A 12 29.23 -8.97 25.77
C LEU A 12 27.69 -8.88 25.86
N GLN A 13 27.06 -9.96 26.35
CA GLN A 13 25.78 -9.89 27.07
C GLN A 13 26.03 -9.32 28.47
N PRO A 14 24.98 -8.79 29.12
CA PRO A 14 24.73 -9.26 30.48
C PRO A 14 23.25 -9.61 30.75
N LEU A 15 23.09 -10.82 31.28
CA LEU A 15 22.41 -11.18 32.53
C LEU A 15 20.95 -10.76 32.77
N SER A 16 20.12 -11.80 32.78
CA SER A 16 18.85 -11.92 33.47
C SER A 16 18.97 -11.75 34.99
N LEU A 17 17.99 -11.06 35.58
CA LEU A 17 17.65 -11.18 37.00
C LEU A 17 16.13 -11.37 37.14
N SER A 18 15.77 -12.61 37.45
CA SER A 18 14.48 -13.01 37.97
C SER A 18 14.30 -12.51 39.40
N SER A 19 13.15 -11.93 39.73
CA SER A 19 12.60 -12.04 41.08
C SER A 19 11.08 -12.09 41.04
N SER A 20 10.58 -13.27 41.37
CA SER A 20 9.21 -13.57 41.73
C SER A 20 8.95 -13.13 43.17
N SER A 21 7.85 -12.40 43.41
CA SER A 21 7.21 -12.39 44.72
C SER A 21 5.71 -12.25 44.58
N SER A 22 5.04 -13.37 44.80
CA SER A 22 3.61 -13.52 45.05
C SER A 22 3.21 -12.85 46.36
N PHE A 23 2.19 -11.99 46.35
CA PHE A 23 1.37 -11.73 47.53
C PHE A 23 -0.12 -11.70 47.17
N SER A 24 -0.83 -12.65 47.77
CA SER A 24 -2.27 -12.72 47.89
C SER A 24 -2.73 -11.78 49.00
N SER A 25 -3.77 -10.97 48.75
CA SER A 25 -4.75 -10.68 49.81
C SER A 25 -6.10 -10.28 49.20
N THR A 26 -7.16 -10.82 49.79
CA THR A 26 -8.54 -10.73 49.34
C THR A 26 -9.32 -9.69 50.17
N ARG A 27 -10.32 -9.07 49.53
CA ARG A 27 -11.53 -8.40 50.08
C ARG A 27 -11.36 -7.00 50.73
N ARG A 28 -12.06 -6.01 50.15
CA ARG A 28 -13.44 -5.63 50.52
C ARG A 28 -14.04 -4.66 49.48
N ARG A 29 -15.28 -4.95 49.06
CA ARG A 29 -16.16 -4.03 48.32
C ARG A 29 -16.57 -2.89 49.25
N ILE A 30 -16.38 -1.66 48.81
CA ILE A 30 -17.11 -0.49 49.32
C ILE A 30 -17.86 0.09 48.12
N VAL A 31 -19.18 0.09 48.22
CA VAL A 31 -20.09 0.74 47.28
C VAL A 31 -20.16 2.21 47.68
N ALA A 32 -19.81 3.10 46.77
CA ALA A 32 -20.09 4.53 46.88
C ALA A 32 -20.68 5.02 45.56
N THR A 33 -21.97 5.34 45.62
CA THR A 33 -22.75 6.03 44.58
C THR A 33 -22.46 7.53 44.63
N SER A 34 -22.03 8.15 43.53
CA SER A 34 -22.40 9.55 43.25
C SER A 34 -22.07 9.99 41.82
N ALA A 35 -23.11 10.60 41.22
CA ALA A 35 -23.12 11.75 40.32
C ALA A 35 -22.45 11.63 38.94
N ALA A 36 -23.33 11.74 37.93
CA ALA A 36 -23.02 11.94 36.53
C ALA A 36 -22.13 13.17 36.32
N GLY A 37 -20.94 12.94 35.78
CA GLY A 37 -20.11 13.94 35.12
C GLY A 37 -19.84 13.44 33.71
N THR A 38 -20.30 14.19 32.71
CA THR A 38 -20.09 13.93 31.29
C THR A 38 -18.59 13.99 30.99
N ARG A 39 -17.91 12.85 31.12
CA ARG A 39 -16.54 12.67 30.64
C ARG A 39 -16.63 12.39 29.15
N THR A 40 -16.32 13.41 28.35
CA THR A 40 -15.86 13.22 26.98
C THR A 40 -14.60 12.38 27.07
N LEU A 41 -14.74 11.07 26.85
CA LEU A 41 -13.61 10.15 26.73
C LEU A 41 -12.92 10.49 25.42
N ILE A 42 -11.87 11.30 25.49
CA ILE A 42 -10.84 11.31 24.45
C ILE A 42 -10.16 9.95 24.58
N SER A 43 -10.61 8.99 23.78
CA SER A 43 -9.94 7.71 23.64
C SER A 43 -8.62 7.97 22.90
N SER A 44 -7.52 7.95 23.65
CA SER A 44 -6.20 7.70 23.10
C SER A 44 -6.21 6.30 22.46
N SER A 45 -6.31 6.26 21.14
CA SER A 45 -6.00 5.11 20.31
C SER A 45 -5.05 5.66 19.25
N ALA A 46 -3.81 5.19 19.06
CA ALA A 46 -3.53 3.85 18.53
C ALA A 46 -4.75 3.28 17.79
N GLY A 47 -5.37 4.10 16.93
CA GLY A 47 -6.52 3.74 16.13
C GLY A 47 -6.06 2.60 15.24
N SER A 48 -6.64 1.42 15.47
CA SER A 48 -6.49 0.25 14.61
C SER A 48 -6.50 0.69 13.15
N MET A 49 -5.33 0.66 12.49
CA MET A 49 -5.22 0.90 11.05
C MET A 49 -6.26 0.04 10.35
N ALA A 50 -7.25 0.65 9.68
CA ALA A 50 -8.35 -0.08 9.07
C ALA A 50 -7.84 -1.09 8.03
N VAL A 51 -6.75 -0.75 7.35
CA VAL A 51 -5.99 -1.61 6.43
C VAL A 51 -4.51 -1.54 6.82
N LYS A 52 -3.92 -2.67 7.21
CA LYS A 52 -2.49 -2.76 7.55
C LYS A 52 -1.62 -2.70 6.28
N PRO A 53 -0.40 -2.15 6.36
CA PRO A 53 0.53 -2.20 5.25
C PRO A 53 0.88 -3.66 4.94
N PRO A 54 1.13 -4.02 3.68
CA PRO A 54 1.56 -5.36 3.34
C PRO A 54 2.95 -5.65 3.92
N SER A 55 3.23 -6.90 4.27
CA SER A 55 4.53 -7.30 4.79
C SER A 55 5.58 -7.32 3.68
N HIS A 56 6.81 -6.93 4.01
CA HIS A 56 7.98 -7.10 3.13
C HIS A 56 9.21 -7.40 3.99
N PRO A 57 10.06 -8.38 3.63
CA PRO A 57 11.13 -8.87 4.51
C PRO A 57 12.20 -7.82 4.82
N THR A 58 12.44 -6.89 3.89
CA THR A 58 13.53 -5.90 3.99
C THR A 58 13.08 -4.44 3.80
N TYR A 59 11.77 -4.16 3.77
CA TYR A 59 11.30 -2.81 3.53
C TYR A 59 11.11 -2.11 4.87
N ASP A 60 11.76 -0.97 5.05
CA ASP A 60 11.59 -0.13 6.23
C ASP A 60 10.90 1.17 5.85
N LEU A 61 9.64 1.29 6.30
CA LEU A 61 8.82 2.48 6.05
C LEU A 61 9.40 3.71 6.77
N LYS A 62 10.01 3.55 7.95
CA LYS A 62 10.64 4.66 8.67
C LYS A 62 11.84 5.20 7.91
N ALA A 63 12.66 4.32 7.35
CA ALA A 63 13.79 4.74 6.52
C ALA A 63 13.35 5.53 5.28
N VAL A 64 12.22 5.16 4.66
CA VAL A 64 11.64 5.90 3.53
C VAL A 64 11.14 7.28 3.96
N ILE A 65 10.47 7.37 5.10
CA ILE A 65 10.03 8.64 5.68
C ILE A 65 11.23 9.54 5.98
N ALA A 66 12.24 9.01 6.66
CA ALA A 66 13.46 9.75 6.99
C ALA A 66 14.20 10.24 5.74
N LEU A 67 14.27 9.41 4.69
CA LEU A 67 14.85 9.79 3.41
C LEU A 67 14.06 10.94 2.76
N ALA A 68 12.73 10.87 2.73
CA ALA A 68 11.89 11.92 2.15
C ALA A 68 11.97 13.24 2.92
N LEU A 69 12.01 13.19 4.25
CA LEU A 69 12.22 14.38 5.09
C LEU A 69 13.62 14.98 4.86
N SER A 70 14.65 14.12 4.79
CA SER A 70 16.02 14.57 4.51
C SER A 70 16.18 15.17 3.10
N GLU A 71 15.45 14.66 2.11
CA GLU A 71 15.43 15.19 0.75
C GLU A 71 14.90 16.63 0.74
N ASP A 72 13.79 16.88 1.44
CA ASP A 72 13.10 18.17 1.40
C ASP A 72 13.74 19.22 2.33
N ALA A 73 14.24 18.81 3.50
CA ALA A 73 14.81 19.73 4.50
C ALA A 73 16.33 19.92 4.40
N GLY A 74 17.06 18.95 3.84
CA GLY A 74 18.52 18.97 3.78
C GLY A 74 19.17 19.18 5.16
N ASP A 75 20.34 19.81 5.18
CA ASP A 75 21.10 20.15 6.39
C ASP A 75 20.63 21.46 7.07
N ARG A 76 19.89 22.31 6.33
CA ARG A 76 19.51 23.67 6.75
C ARG A 76 18.09 23.79 7.29
N GLY A 77 17.23 22.81 7.01
CA GLY A 77 15.80 22.89 7.28
C GLY A 77 15.07 23.89 6.36
N ASP A 78 13.84 24.24 6.75
CA ASP A 78 13.05 25.24 6.02
C ASP A 78 13.55 26.66 6.30
N VAL A 79 14.44 27.16 5.45
CA VAL A 79 15.00 28.51 5.53
C VAL A 79 13.95 29.61 5.45
N THR A 80 12.80 29.36 4.81
CA THR A 80 11.72 30.35 4.69
C THR A 80 11.00 30.45 6.03
N CYS A 81 10.64 29.32 6.64
CA CYS A 81 10.01 29.30 7.95
C CYS A 81 10.94 29.87 9.03
N LEU A 82 12.22 29.51 9.01
CA LEU A 82 13.24 30.07 9.90
C LEU A 82 13.36 31.60 9.81
N ALA A 83 13.17 32.17 8.61
CA ALA A 83 13.27 33.61 8.39
C ALA A 83 11.98 34.38 8.70
N THR A 84 10.82 33.73 8.66
CA THR A 84 9.51 34.41 8.64
C THR A 84 8.59 34.07 9.81
N VAL A 85 8.82 32.94 10.49
CA VAL A 85 7.94 32.43 11.54
C VAL A 85 8.69 32.38 12.88
N PRO A 86 8.15 32.95 13.97
CA PRO A 86 8.74 32.80 15.30
C PRO A 86 8.82 31.33 15.75
N VAL A 87 9.89 30.97 16.46
CA VAL A 87 10.18 29.57 16.86
C VAL A 87 9.16 29.00 17.85
N ASP A 88 8.52 29.85 18.63
CA ASP A 88 7.48 29.53 19.63
C ASP A 88 6.05 29.70 19.08
N MET A 89 5.89 29.87 17.76
CA MET A 89 4.57 30.01 17.16
C MET A 89 3.86 28.65 17.10
N GLU A 90 2.70 28.57 17.74
CA GLU A 90 1.77 27.45 17.61
C GLU A 90 0.78 27.73 16.47
N ALA A 91 0.44 26.70 15.70
CA ALA A 91 -0.52 26.77 14.61
C ALA A 91 -1.47 25.57 14.61
N GLU A 92 -2.64 25.77 13.99
CA GLU A 92 -3.58 24.71 13.62
C GLU A 92 -3.72 24.72 12.11
N ALA A 93 -3.66 23.54 11.48
CA ALA A 93 -3.81 23.38 10.06
C ALA A 93 -4.80 22.27 9.71
N TYR A 94 -5.55 22.45 8.62
CA TYR A 94 -6.62 21.55 8.21
C TYR A 94 -6.32 20.90 6.87
N PHE A 95 -6.51 19.58 6.80
CA PHE A 95 -6.52 18.83 5.55
C PHE A 95 -7.83 19.06 4.81
N ILE A 96 -7.75 19.50 3.56
CA ILE A 96 -8.90 19.81 2.72
C ILE A 96 -8.77 19.06 1.39
N ALA A 97 -9.79 18.28 1.04
CA ALA A 97 -9.88 17.63 -0.27
C ALA A 97 -10.15 18.67 -1.36
N LYS A 98 -9.39 18.65 -2.45
CA LYS A 98 -9.57 19.57 -3.60
C LYS A 98 -10.23 18.89 -4.80
N GLU A 99 -10.28 17.56 -4.77
CA GLU A 99 -11.00 16.68 -5.71
C GLU A 99 -11.78 15.61 -4.92
N ASP A 100 -12.71 14.94 -5.60
CA ASP A 100 -13.43 13.79 -5.06
C ASP A 100 -12.58 12.51 -5.21
N GLY A 101 -12.69 11.57 -4.25
CA GLY A 101 -12.04 10.27 -4.39
C GLY A 101 -11.97 9.46 -3.10
N ILE A 102 -11.04 8.52 -3.04
CA ILE A 102 -10.83 7.63 -1.89
C ILE A 102 -9.63 8.12 -1.09
N LEU A 103 -9.85 8.34 0.21
CA LEU A 103 -8.80 8.73 1.15
C LEU A 103 -7.88 7.54 1.44
N ALA A 104 -6.58 7.76 1.32
CA ALA A 104 -5.55 6.79 1.65
C ALA A 104 -4.28 7.49 2.14
N GLY A 105 -3.63 6.88 3.14
CA GLY A 105 -2.35 7.35 3.67
C GLY A 105 -2.46 8.08 5.01
N ILE A 106 -3.59 8.04 5.72
CA ILE A 106 -3.73 8.62 7.06
C ILE A 106 -2.64 8.06 8.00
N ALA A 107 -2.50 6.75 8.07
CA ALA A 107 -1.54 6.14 8.98
C ALA A 107 -0.08 6.45 8.58
N LEU A 108 0.20 6.64 7.28
CA LEU A 108 1.53 7.10 6.83
C LEU A 108 1.76 8.57 7.22
N ALA A 109 0.75 9.43 7.09
CA ALA A 109 0.82 10.82 7.53
C ALA A 109 1.10 10.94 9.03
N GLU A 110 0.43 10.14 9.86
CA GLU A 110 0.69 10.07 11.30
C GLU A 110 2.14 9.68 11.62
N MET A 111 2.70 8.72 10.88
CA MET A 111 4.11 8.33 11.04
C MET A 111 5.06 9.47 10.65
N ILE A 112 4.77 10.19 9.57
CA ILE A 112 5.59 11.34 9.13
C ILE A 112 5.55 12.47 10.16
N PHE A 113 4.35 12.86 10.63
CA PHE A 113 4.24 13.89 11.67
C PHE A 113 4.96 13.47 12.96
N SER A 114 4.82 12.21 13.37
CA SER A 114 5.51 11.71 14.55
C SER A 114 7.04 11.66 14.39
N GLU A 115 7.56 11.43 13.18
CA GLU A 115 8.99 11.46 12.89
C GLU A 115 9.54 12.89 12.95
N VAL A 116 8.78 13.87 12.46
CA VAL A 116 9.14 15.29 12.55
C VAL A 116 9.10 15.77 13.99
N ASP A 117 7.98 15.57 14.68
CA ASP A 117 7.80 15.93 16.09
C ASP A 117 6.62 15.17 16.72
N SER A 118 6.93 14.26 17.64
CA SER A 118 5.94 13.47 18.39
C SER A 118 4.97 14.30 19.27
N SER A 119 5.23 15.59 19.48
CA SER A 119 4.33 16.48 20.21
C SER A 119 3.19 17.04 19.35
N LEU A 120 3.30 16.94 18.02
CA LEU A 120 2.23 17.33 17.09
C LEU A 120 0.98 16.48 17.33
N LYS A 121 -0.17 17.16 17.45
CA LYS A 121 -1.47 16.52 17.67
C LYS A 121 -2.22 16.44 16.36
N VAL A 122 -2.42 15.23 15.86
CA VAL A 122 -3.17 14.98 14.62
C VAL A 122 -4.52 14.38 14.97
N GLU A 123 -5.58 14.92 14.39
CA GLU A 123 -6.96 14.45 14.57
C GLU A 123 -7.61 14.24 13.19
N TRP A 124 -8.26 13.08 12.99
CA TRP A 124 -8.93 12.73 11.74
C TRP A 124 -10.43 12.57 11.97
N THR A 125 -11.24 13.02 11.00
CA THR A 125 -12.69 12.78 11.00
C THR A 125 -13.09 11.62 10.09
N GLU A 126 -12.16 11.20 9.22
CA GLU A 126 -12.32 10.10 8.27
C GLU A 126 -11.25 9.02 8.51
N LYS A 127 -11.40 7.86 7.87
CA LYS A 127 -10.40 6.79 7.86
C LYS A 127 -10.01 6.41 6.42
N ASP A 128 -8.85 5.77 6.28
CA ASP A 128 -8.42 5.18 5.01
C ASP A 128 -9.53 4.29 4.43
N GLY A 129 -9.79 4.46 3.13
CA GLY A 129 -10.85 3.77 2.38
C GLY A 129 -12.18 4.52 2.36
N ASN A 130 -12.35 5.60 3.13
CA ASN A 130 -13.53 6.46 3.01
C ASN A 130 -13.51 7.29 1.73
N TYR A 131 -14.71 7.61 1.25
CA TYR A 131 -14.89 8.52 0.12
C TYR A 131 -14.92 9.96 0.62
N ILE A 132 -14.07 10.81 0.05
CA ILE A 132 -13.97 12.24 0.33
C ILE A 132 -14.48 13.06 -0.84
N ARG A 133 -15.04 14.23 -0.53
CA ARG A 133 -15.58 15.17 -1.52
C ARG A 133 -14.79 16.46 -1.53
N LYS A 134 -14.68 17.10 -2.69
CA LYS A 134 -14.07 18.42 -2.84
C LYS A 134 -14.65 19.41 -1.82
N GLY A 135 -13.76 20.08 -1.10
CA GLY A 135 -14.07 21.03 -0.03
C GLY A 135 -14.19 20.42 1.36
N MET A 136 -14.22 19.09 1.48
CA MET A 136 -14.29 18.40 2.77
C MET A 136 -13.00 18.61 3.58
N GLN A 137 -13.17 19.03 4.83
CA GLN A 137 -12.13 18.93 5.85
C GLN A 137 -12.19 17.54 6.47
N PHE A 138 -11.11 16.78 6.39
CA PHE A 138 -11.08 15.38 6.84
C PHE A 138 -10.06 15.10 7.96
N GLY A 139 -9.31 16.11 8.35
CA GLY A 139 -8.37 16.05 9.46
C GLY A 139 -7.74 17.40 9.76
N LYS A 140 -7.03 17.45 10.88
CA LYS A 140 -6.29 18.63 11.32
C LYS A 140 -5.05 18.24 12.12
N VAL A 141 -4.08 19.14 12.15
CA VAL A 141 -2.86 19.05 12.95
C VAL A 141 -2.66 20.32 13.75
N TYR A 142 -2.25 20.18 15.00
CA TYR A 142 -1.97 21.29 15.91
C TYR A 142 -0.59 21.11 16.57
N GLY A 143 0.16 22.20 16.69
CA GLY A 143 1.46 22.23 17.35
C GLY A 143 2.37 23.34 16.82
N CYS A 144 3.68 23.17 17.00
CA CYS A 144 4.70 24.09 16.49
C CYS A 144 4.56 24.32 14.98
N ALA A 145 4.41 25.59 14.58
CA ALA A 145 4.21 25.98 13.18
C ALA A 145 5.37 25.55 12.28
N HIS A 146 6.61 25.61 12.78
CA HIS A 146 7.79 25.15 12.03
C HIS A 146 7.68 23.68 11.66
N ASN A 147 7.31 22.84 12.62
CA ASN A 147 7.23 21.40 12.45
C ASN A 147 6.06 21.00 11.53
N ILE A 148 4.93 21.71 11.61
CA ILE A 148 3.81 21.51 10.68
C ILE A 148 4.23 21.82 9.24
N VAL A 149 4.90 22.95 9.00
CA VAL A 149 5.29 23.38 7.64
C VAL A 149 6.37 22.47 7.06
N VAL A 150 7.36 22.06 7.86
CA VAL A 150 8.40 21.10 7.43
C VAL A 150 7.78 19.76 7.02
N ALA A 151 6.75 19.28 7.73
CA ALA A 151 6.08 18.03 7.40
C ALA A 151 5.14 18.14 6.19
N GLU A 152 4.62 19.34 5.89
CA GLU A 152 3.50 19.56 4.98
C GLU A 152 3.69 18.89 3.63
N ARG A 153 4.77 19.23 2.93
CA ARG A 153 4.97 18.78 1.54
C ARG A 153 5.18 17.29 1.47
N VAL A 154 5.95 16.72 2.40
CA VAL A 154 6.21 15.28 2.48
C VAL A 154 4.90 14.52 2.73
N VAL A 155 4.11 14.93 3.72
CA VAL A 155 2.80 14.32 4.01
C VAL A 155 1.87 14.40 2.81
N LEU A 156 1.71 15.58 2.22
CA LEU A 156 0.83 15.78 1.07
C LEU A 156 1.26 14.94 -0.12
N ASN A 157 2.55 14.90 -0.48
CA ASN A 157 3.03 14.11 -1.61
C ASN A 157 2.70 12.62 -1.47
N PHE A 158 2.89 12.04 -0.28
CA PHE A 158 2.52 10.66 0.00
C PHE A 158 1.02 10.44 -0.05
N MET A 159 0.23 11.25 0.68
CA MET A 159 -1.22 11.10 0.74
C MET A 159 -1.87 11.31 -0.62
N GLN A 160 -1.48 12.35 -1.37
CA GLN A 160 -2.05 12.64 -2.69
C GLN A 160 -1.80 11.49 -3.68
N ARG A 161 -0.59 10.91 -3.66
CA ARG A 161 -0.26 9.71 -4.47
C ARG A 161 -1.11 8.51 -4.04
N MET A 162 -1.15 8.20 -2.75
CA MET A 162 -1.92 7.06 -2.24
C MET A 162 -3.42 7.21 -2.53
N CYS A 163 -3.99 8.40 -2.32
CA CYS A 163 -5.38 8.70 -2.66
C CYS A 163 -5.65 8.51 -4.16
N GLY A 164 -4.74 8.95 -5.03
CA GLY A 164 -4.84 8.73 -6.47
C GLY A 164 -4.92 7.25 -6.85
N ILE A 165 -4.03 6.44 -6.28
CA ILE A 165 -4.00 4.97 -6.48
C ILE A 165 -5.28 4.32 -5.94
N ALA A 166 -5.69 4.64 -4.72
CA ALA A 166 -6.86 4.07 -4.08
C ALA A 166 -8.15 4.43 -4.84
N THR A 167 -8.24 5.65 -5.35
CA THR A 167 -9.39 6.12 -6.14
C THR A 167 -9.53 5.36 -7.44
N LEU A 168 -8.44 5.22 -8.21
CA LEU A 168 -8.46 4.45 -9.47
C LEU A 168 -8.73 2.97 -9.19
N THR A 169 -8.10 2.41 -8.15
CA THR A 169 -8.31 1.01 -7.75
C THR A 169 -9.77 0.74 -7.43
N LYS A 170 -10.42 1.63 -6.66
CA LYS A 170 -11.84 1.50 -6.32
C LYS A 170 -12.72 1.51 -7.56
N ALA A 171 -12.51 2.47 -8.45
CA ALA A 171 -13.25 2.55 -9.71
C ALA A 171 -13.08 1.30 -10.58
N MET A 172 -11.85 0.78 -10.71
CA MET A 172 -11.59 -0.43 -11.49
C MET A 172 -12.15 -1.68 -10.82
N ALA A 173 -12.04 -1.81 -9.50
CA ALA A 173 -12.55 -2.96 -8.75
C ALA A 173 -14.08 -3.06 -8.83
N ASP A 174 -14.78 -1.92 -8.70
CA ASP A 174 -16.24 -1.87 -8.82
C ASP A 174 -16.68 -2.24 -10.25
N ALA A 175 -15.93 -1.80 -11.28
CA ALA A 175 -16.22 -2.11 -12.68
C ALA A 175 -15.87 -3.56 -13.07
N ALA A 176 -14.83 -4.15 -12.46
CA ALA A 176 -14.32 -5.49 -12.75
C ALA A 176 -15.18 -6.63 -12.17
N HIS A 177 -16.04 -6.33 -11.20
CA HIS A 177 -16.78 -7.34 -10.45
C HIS A 177 -17.51 -8.34 -11.37
N PRO A 178 -17.42 -9.67 -11.12
CA PRO A 178 -16.92 -10.31 -9.91
C PRO A 178 -15.39 -10.51 -9.84
N ALA A 179 -14.64 -10.18 -10.89
CA ALA A 179 -13.19 -10.34 -10.89
C ALA A 179 -12.52 -9.41 -9.86
N CYS A 180 -11.44 -9.88 -9.25
CA CYS A 180 -10.64 -9.09 -8.32
C CYS A 180 -9.55 -8.31 -9.06
N ILE A 181 -9.43 -7.01 -8.79
CA ILE A 181 -8.36 -6.19 -9.35
C ILE A 181 -7.06 -6.37 -8.57
N LEU A 182 -5.99 -6.60 -9.31
CA LEU A 182 -4.61 -6.71 -8.83
C LEU A 182 -3.76 -5.58 -9.38
N GLU A 183 -2.76 -5.18 -8.60
CA GLU A 183 -1.70 -4.31 -9.09
C GLU A 183 -0.56 -5.14 -9.72
N THR A 184 0.61 -4.53 -9.90
CA THR A 184 1.79 -5.27 -10.39
C THR A 184 3.06 -4.84 -9.65
N ARG A 185 4.21 -5.32 -10.11
CA ARG A 185 5.53 -4.81 -9.68
C ARG A 185 5.95 -3.52 -10.40
N LYS A 186 5.14 -3.01 -11.34
CA LYS A 186 5.33 -1.72 -12.03
C LYS A 186 4.91 -0.58 -11.10
N THR A 187 5.65 -0.41 -10.01
CA THR A 187 5.43 0.60 -8.97
C THR A 187 6.50 1.69 -9.08
N ALA A 188 6.30 2.81 -8.41
CA ALA A 188 7.38 3.77 -8.24
C ALA A 188 8.58 3.10 -7.52
N PRO A 189 9.82 3.31 -7.99
CA PRO A 189 11.01 2.80 -7.32
C PRO A 189 11.07 3.25 -5.86
N GLY A 190 11.45 2.36 -4.94
CA GLY A 190 11.48 2.66 -3.50
C GLY A 190 10.11 2.76 -2.81
N LEU A 191 9.01 2.92 -3.54
CA LEU A 191 7.67 3.16 -2.98
C LEU A 191 6.71 1.97 -3.14
N ARG A 192 7.20 0.79 -3.52
CA ARG A 192 6.37 -0.39 -3.80
C ARG A 192 5.39 -0.72 -2.68
N LEU A 193 5.85 -0.72 -1.42
CA LEU A 193 5.01 -1.06 -0.27
C LEU A 193 3.89 -0.02 -0.08
N VAL A 194 4.21 1.27 -0.27
CA VAL A 194 3.25 2.38 -0.20
C VAL A 194 2.21 2.28 -1.33
N ASP A 195 2.66 2.06 -2.56
CA ASP A 195 1.79 1.90 -3.73
C ASP A 195 0.82 0.71 -3.55
N LYS A 196 1.35 -0.46 -3.15
CA LYS A 196 0.54 -1.66 -2.89
C LYS A 196 -0.41 -1.50 -1.70
N TRP A 197 0.00 -0.76 -0.67
CA TRP A 197 -0.88 -0.45 0.44
C TRP A 197 -2.08 0.41 0.02
N ALA A 198 -1.86 1.40 -0.84
CA ALA A 198 -2.94 2.20 -1.40
C ALA A 198 -3.93 1.37 -2.26
N VAL A 199 -3.43 0.37 -3.00
CA VAL A 199 -4.29 -0.57 -3.75
C VAL A 199 -5.19 -1.36 -2.79
N LEU A 200 -4.65 -1.89 -1.68
CA LEU A 200 -5.46 -2.57 -0.67
C LEU A 200 -6.54 -1.64 -0.07
N ILE A 201 -6.18 -0.40 0.23
CA ILE A 201 -7.12 0.61 0.75
C ILE A 201 -8.25 0.89 -0.26
N GLY A 202 -7.93 0.93 -1.56
CA GLY A 202 -8.89 1.10 -2.65
C GLY A 202 -9.79 -0.11 -2.92
N GLY A 203 -9.60 -1.23 -2.20
CA GLY A 203 -10.40 -2.46 -2.38
C GLY A 203 -9.88 -3.42 -3.45
N GLY A 204 -8.67 -3.18 -3.97
CA GLY A 204 -7.94 -4.16 -4.76
C GLY A 204 -7.27 -5.23 -3.89
N LYS A 205 -6.56 -6.15 -4.53
CA LYS A 205 -5.70 -7.14 -3.86
C LYS A 205 -4.27 -7.00 -4.36
N ASN A 206 -3.33 -7.42 -3.52
CA ASN A 206 -1.93 -7.42 -3.93
C ASN A 206 -1.60 -8.66 -4.76
N HIS A 207 -0.96 -8.47 -5.91
CA HIS A 207 -0.16 -9.51 -6.56
C HIS A 207 1.12 -9.72 -5.73
N ARG A 208 2.05 -10.55 -6.21
CA ARG A 208 3.32 -10.82 -5.53
C ARG A 208 4.09 -9.54 -5.21
N MET A 209 4.61 -9.45 -4.00
CA MET A 209 5.35 -8.29 -3.50
C MET A 209 6.69 -8.11 -4.23
N GLY A 210 7.39 -9.20 -4.48
CA GLY A 210 8.69 -9.22 -5.14
C GLY A 210 8.96 -10.54 -5.86
N LEU A 211 10.15 -10.69 -6.41
CA LEU A 211 10.57 -11.94 -7.06
C LEU A 211 10.64 -13.13 -6.08
N PHE A 212 10.80 -12.85 -4.79
CA PHE A 212 10.91 -13.84 -3.72
C PHE A 212 9.57 -14.41 -3.23
N ASP A 213 8.46 -13.77 -3.58
CA ASP A 213 7.15 -13.97 -2.93
C ASP A 213 6.29 -15.04 -3.62
N MET A 214 6.41 -15.14 -4.93
CA MET A 214 5.66 -16.10 -5.76
C MET A 214 6.42 -16.40 -7.05
N VAL A 215 6.36 -17.66 -7.50
CA VAL A 215 6.88 -18.04 -8.81
C VAL A 215 5.93 -17.53 -9.89
N MET A 216 6.49 -16.86 -10.90
CA MET A 216 5.73 -16.39 -12.05
C MET A 216 6.57 -16.67 -13.30
N ILE A 217 6.17 -17.70 -14.03
CA ILE A 217 6.79 -18.14 -15.27
C ILE A 217 6.28 -17.23 -16.39
N LYS A 218 7.18 -16.44 -16.96
CA LYS A 218 6.91 -15.51 -18.08
C LYS A 218 7.48 -16.02 -19.41
N ASP A 219 7.08 -15.40 -20.51
CA ASP A 219 7.62 -15.58 -21.87
C ASP A 219 9.13 -15.85 -21.96
N ASN A 220 9.96 -15.07 -21.29
CA ASN A 220 11.42 -15.18 -21.30
C ASN A 220 11.88 -16.47 -20.60
N HIS A 221 11.22 -16.85 -19.50
CA HIS A 221 11.52 -18.09 -18.80
C HIS A 221 11.13 -19.30 -19.65
N ILE A 222 9.95 -19.26 -20.29
CA ILE A 222 9.45 -20.30 -21.18
C ILE A 222 10.43 -20.52 -22.34
N SER A 223 10.91 -19.43 -22.95
CA SER A 223 11.84 -19.48 -24.07
C SER A 223 13.18 -20.10 -23.67
N VAL A 224 13.74 -19.67 -22.54
CA VAL A 224 15.04 -20.16 -22.06
C VAL A 224 14.96 -21.60 -21.53
N ALA A 225 13.83 -22.00 -20.94
CA ALA A 225 13.59 -23.37 -20.47
C ALA A 225 13.30 -24.35 -21.63
N GLY A 226 13.16 -23.86 -22.87
CA GLY A 226 12.85 -24.69 -24.03
C GLY A 226 11.40 -25.20 -24.05
N GLY A 227 10.45 -24.40 -23.56
CA GLY A 227 9.02 -24.70 -23.61
C GLY A 227 8.29 -24.54 -22.27
N ILE A 228 6.98 -24.33 -22.34
CA ILE A 228 6.14 -24.02 -21.16
C ILE A 228 6.09 -25.18 -20.18
N ILE A 229 6.01 -26.42 -20.69
CA ILE A 229 6.02 -27.63 -19.87
C ILE A 229 7.36 -27.85 -19.17
N ASN A 230 8.47 -27.58 -19.86
CA ASN A 230 9.81 -27.69 -19.24
C ASN A 230 9.99 -26.66 -18.12
N ALA A 231 9.46 -25.45 -18.30
CA ALA A 231 9.47 -24.43 -17.26
C ALA A 231 8.66 -24.86 -16.02
N ILE A 232 7.44 -25.37 -16.21
CA ILE A 232 6.59 -25.85 -15.09
C ILE A 232 7.27 -27.00 -14.34
N LYS A 233 7.78 -28.02 -15.05
CA LYS A 233 8.53 -29.14 -14.44
C LYS A 233 9.74 -28.67 -13.64
N SER A 234 10.49 -27.70 -14.16
CA SER A 234 11.66 -27.15 -13.48
C SER A 234 11.28 -26.45 -12.18
N VAL A 235 10.15 -25.75 -12.16
CA VAL A 235 9.61 -25.12 -10.94
C VAL A 235 9.18 -26.18 -9.92
N ASP A 236 8.44 -27.20 -10.34
CA ASP A 236 8.00 -28.28 -9.45
C ASP A 236 9.18 -28.99 -8.78
N GLN A 237 10.19 -29.35 -9.58
CA GLN A 237 11.42 -29.96 -9.08
C GLN A 237 12.15 -29.03 -8.10
N PHE A 238 12.26 -27.74 -8.41
CA PHE A 238 12.93 -26.77 -7.54
C PHE A 238 12.20 -26.62 -6.20
N LEU A 239 10.88 -26.49 -6.21
CA LEU A 239 10.09 -26.31 -4.99
C LEU A 239 10.16 -27.56 -4.10
N GLU A 240 10.08 -28.76 -4.70
CA GLU A 240 10.25 -30.03 -3.97
C GLU A 240 11.64 -30.15 -3.35
N GLN A 241 12.70 -29.92 -4.13
CA GLN A 241 14.09 -30.01 -3.64
C GLN A 241 14.39 -29.02 -2.51
N LYS A 242 13.76 -27.85 -2.52
CA LYS A 242 13.93 -26.83 -1.49
C LYS A 242 12.94 -26.97 -0.33
N GLY A 243 11.96 -27.86 -0.43
CA GLY A 243 10.87 -27.98 0.55
C GLY A 243 10.05 -26.70 0.68
N LEU A 244 9.90 -25.95 -0.42
CA LEU A 244 9.17 -24.67 -0.43
C LEU A 244 7.72 -24.87 -0.85
N GLN A 245 6.83 -24.09 -0.24
CA GLN A 245 5.43 -23.98 -0.64
C GLN A 245 5.13 -22.52 -0.95
N MET A 246 4.83 -22.22 -2.21
CA MET A 246 4.43 -20.90 -2.67
C MET A 246 3.53 -21.03 -3.90
N ALA A 247 2.73 -20.01 -4.17
CA ALA A 247 1.91 -19.98 -5.37
C ALA A 247 2.80 -19.97 -6.63
N VAL A 248 2.27 -20.56 -7.69
CA VAL A 248 2.96 -20.67 -8.99
C VAL A 248 1.99 -20.22 -10.07
N GLU A 249 2.43 -19.23 -10.83
CA GLU A 249 1.70 -18.69 -11.96
C GLU A 249 2.47 -18.92 -13.25
N VAL A 250 1.75 -19.28 -14.31
CA VAL A 250 2.30 -19.36 -15.67
C VAL A 250 1.58 -18.41 -16.60
N GLU A 251 2.36 -17.65 -17.37
CA GLU A 251 1.87 -16.76 -18.43
C GLU A 251 1.62 -17.56 -19.71
N THR A 252 0.44 -17.38 -20.28
CA THR A 252 0.03 -17.95 -21.57
C THR A 252 -0.51 -16.84 -22.46
N ARG A 253 -0.21 -16.92 -23.75
CA ARG A 253 -0.51 -15.92 -24.77
C ARG A 253 -1.43 -16.44 -25.86
N THR A 254 -1.54 -17.76 -26.00
CA THR A 254 -2.40 -18.41 -26.99
C THR A 254 -3.25 -19.52 -26.37
N LEU A 255 -4.34 -19.88 -27.04
CA LEU A 255 -5.20 -20.99 -26.63
C LEU A 255 -4.45 -22.34 -26.70
N GLU A 256 -3.48 -22.47 -27.59
CA GLU A 256 -2.61 -23.64 -27.70
C GLU A 256 -1.73 -23.79 -26.45
N GLU A 257 -1.11 -22.71 -25.97
CA GLU A 257 -0.33 -22.73 -24.72
C GLU A 257 -1.23 -23.10 -23.53
N VAL A 258 -2.47 -22.59 -23.47
CA VAL A 258 -3.46 -22.98 -22.43
C VAL A 258 -3.78 -24.48 -22.51
N LYS A 259 -4.06 -25.01 -23.71
CA LYS A 259 -4.36 -26.44 -23.92
C LYS A 259 -3.16 -27.31 -23.55
N GLU A 260 -1.94 -26.90 -23.87
CA GLU A 260 -0.70 -27.60 -23.51
C GLU A 260 -0.55 -27.71 -21.98
N VAL A 261 -0.75 -26.61 -21.26
CA VAL A 261 -0.71 -26.57 -19.79
C VAL A 261 -1.77 -27.49 -19.20
N LEU A 262 -3.03 -27.41 -19.66
CA LEU A 262 -4.12 -28.23 -19.15
C LEU A 262 -3.85 -29.73 -19.37
N HIS A 263 -3.42 -30.12 -20.57
CA HIS A 263 -3.08 -31.50 -20.90
C HIS A 263 -1.96 -32.04 -20.01
N PHE A 264 -0.92 -31.23 -19.76
CA PHE A 264 0.14 -31.60 -18.84
C PHE A 264 -0.38 -31.82 -17.41
N THR A 265 -1.23 -30.92 -16.91
CA THR A 265 -1.78 -31.01 -15.55
C THR A 265 -2.79 -32.15 -15.35
N ASP A 266 -3.42 -32.64 -16.43
CA ASP A 266 -4.29 -33.84 -16.37
C ASP A 266 -3.50 -35.11 -16.08
N GLN A 267 -2.25 -35.16 -16.52
CA GLN A 267 -1.40 -36.35 -16.46
C GLN A 267 -0.35 -36.28 -15.36
N ASN A 268 -0.08 -35.09 -14.82
CA ASN A 268 1.03 -34.84 -13.92
C ASN A 268 0.59 -34.00 -12.73
N LYS A 269 1.11 -34.32 -11.55
CA LYS A 269 1.01 -33.44 -10.39
C LYS A 269 1.92 -32.24 -10.60
N THR A 270 1.40 -31.05 -10.33
CA THR A 270 2.13 -29.79 -10.41
C THR A 270 1.74 -28.85 -9.27
N SER A 271 2.62 -27.92 -8.95
CA SER A 271 2.42 -26.83 -7.98
C SER A 271 1.73 -25.62 -8.60
N LEU A 272 1.37 -25.68 -9.89
CA LEU A 272 0.67 -24.60 -10.59
C LEU A 272 -0.64 -24.23 -9.89
N THR A 273 -0.82 -22.96 -9.57
CA THR A 273 -2.03 -22.43 -8.92
C THR A 273 -2.83 -21.48 -9.81
N ARG A 274 -2.16 -20.80 -10.76
CA ARG A 274 -2.76 -19.76 -11.58
C ARG A 274 -2.27 -19.79 -13.03
N ILE A 275 -3.17 -19.51 -13.96
CA ILE A 275 -2.85 -19.29 -15.38
C ILE A 275 -3.16 -17.83 -15.71
N MET A 276 -2.13 -17.09 -16.12
CA MET A 276 -2.25 -15.74 -16.66
C MET A 276 -2.54 -15.81 -18.16
N LEU A 277 -3.57 -15.10 -18.57
CA LEU A 277 -4.05 -14.96 -19.95
C LEU A 277 -3.61 -13.58 -20.45
N ASP A 278 -2.37 -13.50 -20.93
CA ASP A 278 -1.73 -12.23 -21.27
C ASP A 278 -2.07 -11.78 -22.69
N ASN A 279 -2.51 -10.52 -22.82
CA ASN A 279 -2.84 -9.88 -24.09
C ASN A 279 -3.88 -10.61 -24.97
N MET A 280 -4.78 -11.39 -24.35
CA MET A 280 -5.92 -12.03 -25.04
C MET A 280 -7.14 -11.10 -25.25
N VAL A 281 -6.94 -9.80 -25.02
CA VAL A 281 -7.94 -8.74 -25.22
C VAL A 281 -7.46 -7.83 -26.35
N VAL A 282 -8.26 -7.72 -27.40
CA VAL A 282 -7.89 -6.99 -28.62
C VAL A 282 -8.67 -5.68 -28.72
N PRO A 283 -8.01 -4.51 -28.82
CA PRO A 283 -8.69 -3.24 -29.07
C PRO A 283 -9.37 -3.22 -30.45
N LEU A 284 -10.58 -2.69 -30.51
CA LEU A 284 -11.35 -2.53 -31.74
C LEU A 284 -11.33 -1.06 -32.20
N PRO A 285 -11.42 -0.77 -33.52
CA PRO A 285 -11.36 0.60 -34.06
C PRO A 285 -12.46 1.54 -33.55
N ASN A 286 -13.56 0.99 -33.04
CA ASN A 286 -14.69 1.73 -32.47
C ASN A 286 -14.48 2.12 -30.99
N GLY A 287 -13.28 1.90 -30.42
CA GLY A 287 -12.97 2.17 -29.02
C GLY A 287 -13.41 1.06 -28.06
N ASP A 288 -13.91 -0.05 -28.58
CA ASP A 288 -14.32 -1.21 -27.80
C ASP A 288 -13.18 -2.26 -27.71
N VAL A 289 -13.41 -3.36 -27.00
CA VAL A 289 -12.49 -4.51 -26.92
C VAL A 289 -13.17 -5.83 -27.27
N ASP A 290 -12.46 -6.67 -28.01
CA ASP A 290 -12.79 -8.08 -28.21
C ASP A 290 -12.14 -8.93 -27.12
N VAL A 291 -12.97 -9.70 -26.42
CA VAL A 291 -12.60 -10.59 -25.31
C VAL A 291 -12.88 -12.06 -25.65
N SER A 292 -13.14 -12.39 -26.92
CA SER A 292 -13.57 -13.74 -27.33
C SER A 292 -12.52 -14.80 -27.01
N MET A 293 -11.25 -14.52 -27.31
CA MET A 293 -10.14 -15.43 -26.98
C MET A 293 -9.99 -15.60 -25.46
N LEU A 294 -10.07 -14.49 -24.70
CA LEU A 294 -10.01 -14.54 -23.24
C LEU A 294 -11.14 -15.41 -22.67
N LYS A 295 -12.36 -15.23 -23.16
CA LYS A 295 -13.52 -16.02 -22.73
C LYS A 295 -13.35 -17.50 -23.07
N GLU A 296 -12.91 -17.83 -24.28
CA GLU A 296 -12.64 -19.21 -24.68
C GLU A 296 -11.57 -19.86 -23.77
N ALA A 297 -10.52 -19.13 -23.43
CA ALA A 297 -9.50 -19.62 -22.51
C ALA A 297 -10.05 -19.88 -21.10
N VAL A 298 -10.90 -18.98 -20.58
CA VAL A 298 -11.59 -19.17 -19.28
C VAL A 298 -12.49 -20.41 -19.32
N ASP A 299 -13.28 -20.57 -20.39
CA ASP A 299 -14.18 -21.71 -20.58
C ASP A 299 -13.39 -23.03 -20.69
N LEU A 300 -12.22 -23.04 -21.34
CA LEU A 300 -11.32 -24.20 -21.40
C LEU A 300 -10.74 -24.57 -20.02
N ILE A 301 -10.35 -23.57 -19.23
CA ILE A 301 -9.81 -23.78 -17.88
C ILE A 301 -10.90 -24.26 -16.91
N ASN A 302 -12.16 -23.85 -17.13
CA ASN A 302 -13.35 -24.34 -16.43
C ASN A 302 -13.20 -24.40 -14.89
N GLY A 303 -12.61 -23.35 -14.30
CA GLY A 303 -12.42 -23.23 -12.85
C GLY A 303 -11.39 -24.17 -12.22
N ARG A 304 -10.59 -24.90 -13.03
CA ARG A 304 -9.52 -25.80 -12.54
C ARG A 304 -8.36 -25.06 -11.89
N PHE A 305 -8.10 -23.83 -12.35
CA PHE A 305 -7.06 -22.93 -11.86
C PHE A 305 -7.63 -21.54 -11.69
N GLU A 306 -7.01 -20.73 -10.82
CA GLU A 306 -7.24 -19.29 -10.85
C GLU A 306 -6.83 -18.74 -12.24
N THR A 307 -7.62 -17.82 -12.77
CA THR A 307 -7.31 -17.14 -14.03
C THR A 307 -7.03 -15.66 -13.80
N GLU A 308 -6.00 -15.14 -14.46
CA GLU A 308 -5.65 -13.73 -14.41
C GLU A 308 -5.58 -13.13 -15.81
N ALA A 309 -6.41 -12.13 -16.12
CA ALA A 309 -6.25 -11.33 -17.33
C ALA A 309 -5.20 -10.24 -17.12
N SER A 310 -4.29 -10.09 -18.08
CA SER A 310 -3.24 -9.06 -18.10
C SER A 310 -3.11 -8.45 -19.49
N GLY A 311 -2.52 -7.26 -19.56
CA GLY A 311 -2.21 -6.55 -20.80
C GLY A 311 -3.22 -5.46 -21.13
N ASN A 312 -2.75 -4.20 -21.23
CA ASN A 312 -3.53 -3.03 -21.66
C ASN A 312 -4.90 -2.83 -20.97
N VAL A 313 -5.00 -3.22 -19.70
CA VAL A 313 -6.21 -3.05 -18.89
C VAL A 313 -6.38 -1.59 -18.46
N THR A 314 -7.51 -0.98 -18.82
CA THR A 314 -7.91 0.39 -18.44
C THR A 314 -9.28 0.39 -17.76
N LEU A 315 -9.70 1.53 -17.22
CA LEU A 315 -11.02 1.66 -16.60
C LEU A 315 -12.16 1.41 -17.61
N GLU A 316 -11.95 1.74 -18.88
CA GLU A 316 -12.92 1.55 -19.95
C GLU A 316 -13.04 0.07 -20.35
N THR A 317 -11.94 -0.68 -20.32
CA THR A 317 -11.90 -2.08 -20.78
C THR A 317 -12.21 -3.09 -19.68
N VAL A 318 -11.91 -2.75 -18.42
CA VAL A 318 -11.95 -3.68 -17.28
C VAL A 318 -13.30 -4.35 -17.07
N LYS A 319 -14.41 -3.65 -17.35
CA LYS A 319 -15.77 -4.20 -17.19
C LYS A 319 -16.02 -5.41 -18.10
N LYS A 320 -15.60 -5.31 -19.37
CA LYS A 320 -15.76 -6.41 -20.33
C LYS A 320 -14.84 -7.58 -20.00
N ILE A 321 -13.62 -7.28 -19.56
CA ILE A 321 -12.66 -8.28 -19.10
C ILE A 321 -13.23 -9.05 -17.91
N GLY A 322 -13.74 -8.36 -16.89
CA GLY A 322 -14.35 -8.98 -15.71
C GLY A 322 -15.57 -9.85 -16.04
N ALA A 323 -16.37 -9.44 -17.04
CA ALA A 323 -17.52 -10.20 -17.51
C ALA A 323 -17.17 -11.53 -18.21
N THR A 324 -15.89 -11.79 -18.53
CA THR A 324 -15.46 -13.09 -19.09
C THR A 324 -15.44 -14.22 -18.05
N GLY A 325 -15.48 -13.89 -16.76
CA GLY A 325 -15.40 -14.87 -15.67
C GLY A 325 -13.98 -15.13 -15.17
N VAL A 326 -12.99 -14.32 -15.56
CA VAL A 326 -11.65 -14.37 -14.95
C VAL A 326 -11.69 -14.14 -13.45
N THR A 327 -10.81 -14.81 -12.71
CA THR A 327 -10.70 -14.65 -11.25
C THR A 327 -10.09 -13.30 -10.88
N TYR A 328 -9.02 -12.93 -11.58
CA TYR A 328 -8.27 -11.72 -11.37
C TYR A 328 -8.07 -10.94 -12.66
N ILE A 329 -7.85 -9.63 -12.52
CA ILE A 329 -7.36 -8.76 -13.58
C ILE A 329 -6.22 -7.95 -12.99
N SER A 330 -5.04 -7.99 -13.59
CA SER A 330 -3.92 -7.16 -13.17
C SER A 330 -3.73 -5.95 -14.07
N SER A 331 -3.51 -4.78 -13.47
CA SER A 331 -3.20 -3.55 -14.21
C SER A 331 -2.03 -2.81 -13.60
N GLY A 332 -1.03 -2.54 -14.45
CA GLY A 332 0.09 -1.66 -14.08
C GLY A 332 -0.33 -0.20 -13.91
N ALA A 333 -1.40 0.23 -14.59
CA ALA A 333 -1.84 1.62 -14.59
C ALA A 333 -2.17 2.13 -13.18
N LEU A 334 -2.57 1.22 -12.28
CA LEU A 334 -2.83 1.51 -10.87
C LEU A 334 -1.63 2.16 -10.16
N THR A 335 -0.40 1.80 -10.52
CA THR A 335 0.79 2.18 -9.73
C THR A 335 1.88 2.90 -10.51
N HIS A 336 2.01 2.70 -11.83
CA HIS A 336 3.01 3.44 -12.63
C HIS A 336 2.47 4.72 -13.28
N SER A 337 1.16 4.83 -13.50
CA SER A 337 0.53 5.98 -14.18
C SER A 337 -0.45 6.71 -13.25
N VAL A 338 0.03 7.08 -12.07
CA VAL A 338 -0.81 7.66 -11.02
C VAL A 338 -1.10 9.13 -11.30
N LYS A 339 -2.38 9.49 -11.40
CA LYS A 339 -2.83 10.88 -11.19
C LYS A 339 -3.01 11.07 -9.68
N ALA A 340 -2.17 11.90 -9.07
CA ALA A 340 -2.32 12.25 -7.65
C ALA A 340 -3.66 12.98 -7.41
N LEU A 341 -4.33 12.67 -6.30
CA LEU A 341 -5.56 13.36 -5.89
C LEU A 341 -5.18 14.65 -5.18
N ASP A 342 -5.72 15.79 -5.62
CA ASP A 342 -5.34 17.09 -5.06
C ASP A 342 -5.90 17.29 -3.63
N ILE A 343 -5.00 17.62 -2.71
CA ILE A 343 -5.25 17.82 -1.27
C ILE A 343 -4.40 19.00 -0.81
N SER A 344 -4.95 19.86 0.02
CA SER A 344 -4.18 20.94 0.66
C SER A 344 -4.16 20.80 2.18
N LEU A 345 -3.06 21.20 2.81
CA LEU A 345 -3.00 21.49 4.24
C LEU A 345 -3.02 23.01 4.41
N LYS A 346 -4.02 23.55 5.12
CA LYS A 346 -4.19 25.00 5.25
C LYS A 346 -4.11 25.43 6.71
N ILE A 347 -3.14 26.29 7.02
CA ILE A 347 -3.00 26.92 8.35
C ILE A 347 -4.16 27.90 8.61
N ASP A 348 -4.72 27.83 9.81
CA ASP A 348 -5.68 28.81 10.32
C ASP A 348 -4.97 30.12 10.68
N THR A 349 -5.18 31.13 9.85
CA THR A 349 -4.59 32.45 10.02
C THR A 349 -5.22 33.23 11.17
N GLU A 350 -6.46 32.97 11.58
CA GLU A 350 -7.08 33.69 12.70
C GLU A 350 -6.49 33.29 14.05
N LEU A 351 -6.16 32.00 14.22
CA LEU A 351 -5.44 31.54 15.39
C LEU A 351 -4.02 32.14 15.43
N ALA A 352 -3.30 32.08 14.32
CA ALA A 352 -1.95 32.63 14.20
C ALA A 352 -1.92 34.15 14.51
N LEU A 353 -2.90 34.91 13.99
CA LEU A 353 -3.03 36.35 14.26
C LEU A 353 -3.38 36.63 15.72
N ARG A 354 -4.25 35.83 16.36
CA ARG A 354 -4.57 35.98 17.79
C ARG A 354 -3.35 35.75 18.68
N VAL A 355 -2.53 34.74 18.37
CA VAL A 355 -1.27 34.47 19.08
C VAL A 355 -0.29 35.62 18.86
N GLY A 356 -0.13 36.10 17.62
CA GLY A 356 0.71 37.25 17.29
C GLY A 356 0.31 38.52 18.06
N ARG A 357 -0.99 38.84 18.13
CA ARG A 357 -1.49 40.00 18.89
C ARG A 357 -1.24 39.87 20.40
N ARG A 358 -1.46 38.68 20.98
CA ARG A 358 -1.20 38.43 22.41
C ARG A 358 0.28 38.58 22.77
N THR A 359 1.17 38.23 21.86
CA THR A 359 2.63 38.31 22.04
C THR A 359 3.23 39.65 21.60
N LYS A 360 2.40 40.62 21.17
CA LYS A 360 2.81 41.93 20.61
C LYS A 360 3.69 41.84 19.36
N ARG A 361 3.45 40.84 18.52
CA ARG A 361 4.21 40.57 17.29
C ARG A 361 3.44 40.85 16.00
N ALA A 362 2.17 41.25 16.10
CA ALA A 362 1.25 41.52 14.98
C ALA A 362 0.60 42.90 15.09
#